data_AF-A0A9X8DS20-F1
#
_entry.id   AF-A0A9X8DS20-F1
#
_cell.length_a   1.000
_cell.length_b   1.000
_cell.length_c   1.000
_cell.angle_alpha   90.00
_cell.angle_beta   90.00
_cell.angle_gamma   90.00
#
_symmetry.space_group_name_H-M   'P 1'
#
loop_
_entity.id
_entity.type
_entity.pdbx_description
1 polymer ?
#
loop_
_entity_poly.entity_id
_entity_poly.type
_entity_poly.pdbx_seq_one_letter_code
_entity_poly.pdbx_strand_id
1 'polypeptide(L)'
;LAKGHLKYGTKKDHYTAVGQNLLQTLEIVSGDKWTPEISTAYLTAYSLIYFVMLPVILNNEPVEITESLPATISKSEPISATAKRLTLTFDFNLRFHPGDAILLGLPVAEGREVKRHYTIASLSVEGTNTVDIVVDDVSASSHWLVTQAIGATVKLYWIESNVRFEIDSPESIPSSVVFVSHGVGCVPFLVMLEGLYRVRETFYGSAVTLQVAPNQADVDAYTSAVTSTGKPIEWESSSIHYAPTVSADKLKDIAPNLAHSDLYVCGPADFIATTEEAFVAAGGSKDRIHVYSFDNAQLGARKIE
;
A
#
# COMPACT_ATOMS: atom_id res chain seq x y z
N LEU A 1 19.06 19.71 4.55
CA LEU A 1 17.65 19.68 4.07
C LEU A 1 17.47 20.48 2.76
N ALA A 2 17.67 21.80 2.72
CA ALA A 2 17.47 22.61 1.49
C ALA A 2 18.17 22.08 0.23
N LYS A 3 19.43 21.64 0.32
CA LYS A 3 20.15 21.00 -0.81
C LYS A 3 19.47 19.71 -1.30
N GLY A 4 18.79 18.98 -0.41
CA GLY A 4 17.99 17.81 -0.75
C GLY A 4 16.73 18.20 -1.51
N HIS A 5 16.04 19.26 -1.11
CA HIS A 5 14.85 19.76 -1.81
C HIS A 5 15.13 20.11 -3.29
N LEU A 6 16.31 20.66 -3.59
CA LEU A 6 16.74 20.93 -4.97
C LEU A 6 16.84 19.67 -5.83
N LYS A 7 17.22 18.52 -5.25
CA LYS A 7 17.28 17.24 -5.97
C LYS A 7 15.90 16.76 -6.44
N TYR A 8 14.85 17.20 -5.76
CA TYR A 8 13.45 16.89 -6.09
C TYR A 8 12.76 18.04 -6.83
N GLY A 9 13.54 18.98 -7.37
CA GLY A 9 13.02 20.09 -8.17
C GLY A 9 12.24 21.16 -7.39
N THR A 10 12.44 21.24 -6.07
CA THR A 10 11.70 22.19 -5.23
C THR A 10 12.05 23.64 -5.57
N LYS A 11 11.02 24.45 -5.85
CA LYS A 11 11.14 25.88 -6.14
C LYS A 11 10.66 26.71 -4.95
N LYS A 12 10.96 28.01 -4.98
CA LYS A 12 10.48 28.99 -3.99
C LYS A 12 8.96 28.90 -3.79
N ASP A 13 8.20 28.85 -4.88
CA ASP A 13 6.73 28.87 -4.84
C ASP A 13 6.13 27.65 -4.16
N HIS A 14 6.85 26.51 -4.14
CA HIS A 14 6.41 25.32 -3.43
C HIS A 14 6.39 25.53 -1.90
N TYR A 15 7.30 26.35 -1.36
CA TYR A 15 7.25 26.71 0.06
C TYR A 15 6.03 27.58 0.38
N THR A 16 5.61 28.45 -0.54
CA THR A 16 4.37 29.22 -0.32
C THR A 16 3.18 28.27 -0.23
N ALA A 17 3.06 27.34 -1.18
CA ALA A 17 1.99 26.34 -1.19
C ALA A 17 2.00 25.45 0.07
N VAL A 18 3.17 24.96 0.49
CA VAL A 18 3.32 24.15 1.72
C VAL A 18 2.88 24.93 2.95
N GLY A 19 3.30 26.19 3.09
CA GLY A 19 2.94 27.01 4.25
C GLY A 19 1.44 27.25 4.37
N GLN A 20 0.77 27.52 3.24
CA GLN A 20 -0.68 27.69 3.19
C GLN A 20 -1.42 26.41 3.56
N ASN A 21 -1.07 25.29 2.92
CA ASN A 21 -1.70 23.99 3.20
C ASN A 21 -1.45 23.52 4.63
N LEU A 22 -0.25 23.74 5.17
CA LEU A 22 0.09 23.41 6.55
C LEU A 22 -0.83 24.16 7.53
N LEU A 23 -0.94 25.48 7.40
CA LEU A 23 -1.78 26.29 8.29
C LEU A 23 -3.26 25.92 8.19
N GLN A 24 -3.76 25.74 6.96
CA GLN A 24 -5.14 25.32 6.73
C GLN A 24 -5.42 23.93 7.31
N THR A 25 -4.49 22.99 7.17
CA THR A 25 -4.63 21.64 7.75
C THR A 25 -4.64 21.69 9.27
N LEU A 26 -3.73 22.47 9.88
CA LEU A 26 -3.69 22.62 11.33
C LEU A 26 -4.96 23.27 11.88
N GLU A 27 -5.54 24.24 11.17
CA GLU A 27 -6.84 24.83 11.50
C GLU A 27 -7.95 23.77 11.52
N ILE A 28 -8.06 22.98 10.43
CA ILE A 28 -9.07 21.93 10.31
C ILE A 28 -8.94 20.88 11.43
N VAL A 29 -7.72 20.38 11.66
CA VAL A 29 -7.47 19.30 12.62
C VAL A 29 -7.61 19.78 14.07
N SER A 30 -7.26 21.04 14.35
CA SER A 30 -7.32 21.59 15.71
C SER A 30 -8.73 22.05 16.11
N GLY A 31 -9.61 22.31 15.14
CA GLY A 31 -10.98 22.76 15.37
C GLY A 31 -11.04 23.97 16.30
N ASP A 32 -11.88 23.89 17.34
CA ASP A 32 -12.09 24.99 18.32
C ASP A 32 -10.82 25.40 19.10
N LYS A 33 -9.76 24.59 19.07
CA LYS A 33 -8.48 24.93 19.69
C LYS A 33 -7.62 25.85 18.82
N TRP A 34 -7.99 26.08 17.56
CA TRP A 34 -7.23 26.92 16.65
C TRP A 34 -7.52 28.41 16.88
N THR A 35 -6.70 29.06 17.70
CA THR A 35 -6.84 30.51 17.96
C THR A 35 -5.95 31.35 17.04
N PRO A 36 -6.25 32.66 16.89
CA PRO A 36 -5.39 33.59 16.14
C PRO A 36 -3.94 33.61 16.64
N GLU A 37 -3.72 33.46 17.95
CA GLU A 37 -2.39 33.40 18.56
C GLU A 37 -1.63 32.15 18.11
N ILE A 38 -2.29 30.99 18.09
CA ILE A 38 -1.70 29.73 17.63
C ILE A 38 -1.38 29.80 16.13
N SER A 39 -2.32 30.30 15.31
CA SER A 39 -2.10 30.50 13.88
C SER A 39 -0.89 31.38 13.60
N THR A 40 -0.78 32.51 14.32
CA THR A 40 0.36 33.42 14.20
C THR A 40 1.68 32.76 14.62
N ALA A 41 1.67 31.95 15.68
CA ALA A 41 2.85 31.23 16.15
C ALA A 41 3.34 30.21 15.10
N TYR A 42 2.44 29.42 14.51
CA TYR A 42 2.79 28.47 13.46
C TYR A 42 3.27 29.17 12.18
N LEU A 43 2.61 30.26 11.76
CA LEU A 43 3.06 31.05 10.61
C LEU A 43 4.46 31.63 10.84
N THR A 44 4.75 32.11 12.06
CA THR A 44 6.06 32.65 12.42
C THR A 44 7.13 31.55 12.39
N ALA A 45 6.84 30.38 12.97
CA ALA A 45 7.74 29.24 12.94
C ALA A 45 8.03 28.78 11.50
N TYR A 46 6.99 28.68 10.67
CA TYR A 46 7.13 28.33 9.25
C TYR A 46 7.97 29.37 8.49
N SER A 47 7.71 30.66 8.72
CA SER A 47 8.44 31.76 8.08
C SER A 47 9.93 31.74 8.44
N LEU A 48 10.27 31.40 9.68
CA LEU A 48 11.67 31.22 10.10
C LEU A 48 12.34 30.06 9.33
N ILE A 49 11.67 28.90 9.25
CA ILE A 49 12.20 27.76 8.48
C ILE A 49 12.38 28.15 7.01
N TYR A 50 11.36 28.77 6.41
CA TYR A 50 11.41 29.25 5.04
C TYR A 50 12.58 30.22 4.82
N PHE A 51 12.79 31.20 5.71
CA PHE A 51 13.89 32.15 5.64
C PHE A 51 15.26 31.46 5.68
N VAL A 52 15.42 30.42 6.49
CA VAL A 52 16.67 29.64 6.57
C VAL A 52 16.90 28.81 5.30
N MET A 53 15.85 28.30 4.66
CA MET A 53 15.97 27.50 3.43
C MET A 53 16.24 28.37 2.20
N LEU A 54 15.70 29.60 2.18
CA LEU A 54 15.62 30.46 1.01
C LEU A 54 16.97 30.77 0.33
N PRO A 55 18.07 31.07 1.06
CA PRO A 55 19.37 31.34 0.41
C PRO A 55 19.89 30.15 -0.40
N VAL A 56 19.61 28.91 0.01
CA VAL A 56 20.01 27.74 -0.76
C VAL A 56 19.12 27.57 -1.98
N ILE A 57 17.81 27.80 -1.85
CA ILE A 57 16.84 27.63 -2.95
C ILE A 57 16.98 28.72 -4.02
N LEU A 58 17.29 29.97 -3.66
CA LEU A 58 17.42 31.08 -4.61
C LEU A 58 18.76 31.07 -5.37
N ASN A 59 19.81 30.54 -4.76
CA ASN A 59 21.17 30.61 -5.32
C ASN A 59 21.60 29.32 -6.05
N ASN A 60 20.70 28.35 -6.19
CA ASN A 60 21.00 27.08 -6.86
C ASN A 60 19.82 26.69 -7.75
N GLU A 61 20.10 26.13 -8.91
CA GLU A 61 19.05 25.64 -9.80
C GLU A 61 18.51 24.30 -9.30
N PRO A 62 17.18 24.14 -9.20
CA PRO A 62 16.55 22.87 -8.90
C PRO A 62 16.73 21.89 -10.08
N VAL A 63 16.85 20.60 -9.77
CA VAL A 63 16.77 19.54 -10.78
C VAL A 63 15.41 19.60 -11.46
N GLU A 64 15.33 19.31 -12.75
CA GLU A 64 14.05 19.23 -13.45
C GLU A 64 13.17 18.13 -12.81
N ILE A 65 11.92 18.47 -12.51
CA ILE A 65 10.98 17.52 -11.92
C ILE A 65 10.63 16.49 -12.99
N THR A 66 11.06 15.25 -12.79
CA THR A 66 10.58 14.13 -13.57
C THR A 66 9.32 13.58 -12.92
N GLU A 67 8.29 13.27 -13.71
CA GLU A 67 7.01 12.72 -13.19
C GLU A 67 7.18 11.36 -12.50
N SER A 68 8.30 10.68 -12.76
CA SER A 68 8.65 9.39 -12.18
C SER A 68 10.12 9.36 -11.77
N LEU A 69 10.43 8.51 -10.81
CA LEU A 69 11.79 8.18 -10.41
C LEU A 69 12.17 6.78 -10.96
N PRO A 70 13.45 6.53 -11.27
CA PRO A 70 13.88 5.21 -11.71
C PRO A 70 13.87 4.21 -10.54
N ALA A 71 13.38 3.00 -10.80
CA ALA A 71 13.55 1.87 -9.92
C ALA A 71 14.10 0.67 -10.72
N THR A 72 15.09 -0.01 -10.16
CA THR A 72 15.79 -1.12 -10.83
C THR A 72 15.36 -2.45 -10.25
N ILE A 73 15.00 -3.42 -11.10
CA ILE A 73 14.72 -4.79 -10.68
C ILE A 73 16.02 -5.41 -10.19
N SER A 74 16.18 -5.61 -8.89
CA SER A 74 17.39 -6.15 -8.28
C SER A 74 17.27 -7.63 -7.91
N LYS A 75 16.03 -8.14 -7.77
CA LYS A 75 15.74 -9.57 -7.62
C LYS A 75 14.47 -9.96 -8.37
N SER A 76 14.43 -11.19 -8.85
CA SER A 76 13.27 -11.79 -9.51
C SER A 76 13.17 -13.27 -9.11
N GLU A 77 12.15 -13.61 -8.33
CA GLU A 77 11.96 -14.94 -7.74
C GLU A 77 10.59 -15.51 -8.14
N PRO A 78 10.52 -16.73 -8.70
CA PRO A 78 9.25 -17.35 -9.02
C PRO A 78 8.49 -17.73 -7.74
N ILE A 79 7.19 -17.47 -7.71
CA ILE A 79 6.27 -17.93 -6.67
C ILE A 79 5.46 -19.11 -7.21
N SER A 80 4.94 -18.98 -8.43
CA SER A 80 4.14 -19.99 -9.11
C SER A 80 4.48 -20.03 -10.61
N ALA A 81 3.71 -20.80 -11.39
CA ALA A 81 3.85 -20.81 -12.84
C ALA A 81 3.54 -19.45 -13.50
N THR A 82 2.74 -18.60 -12.85
CA THR A 82 2.30 -17.31 -13.39
C THR A 82 2.75 -16.12 -12.55
N ALA A 83 3.26 -16.32 -11.32
CA ALA A 83 3.59 -15.22 -10.42
C ALA A 83 5.07 -15.16 -10.04
N LYS A 84 5.59 -13.94 -9.91
CA LYS A 84 6.93 -13.63 -9.39
C LYS A 84 6.89 -12.61 -8.27
N ARG A 85 7.81 -12.74 -7.32
CA ARG A 85 8.22 -11.68 -6.40
C ARG A 85 9.36 -10.91 -7.07
N LEU A 86 9.21 -9.60 -7.21
CA LEU A 86 10.25 -8.71 -7.72
C LEU A 86 10.68 -7.76 -6.61
N THR A 87 11.99 -7.63 -6.39
CA THR A 87 12.55 -6.55 -5.57
C THR A 87 12.95 -5.40 -6.48
N LEU A 88 12.42 -4.22 -6.21
CA LEU A 88 12.83 -2.98 -6.86
C LEU A 88 13.74 -2.20 -5.92
N THR A 89 14.87 -1.73 -6.42
CA THR A 89 15.82 -0.87 -5.71
C THR A 89 15.82 0.52 -6.32
N PHE A 90 15.83 1.55 -5.47
CA PHE A 90 15.84 2.95 -5.86
C PHE A 90 16.78 3.76 -4.96
N ASP A 91 17.00 5.05 -5.22
CA ASP A 91 17.99 5.89 -4.53
C ASP A 91 17.37 7.00 -3.66
N PHE A 92 16.11 6.82 -3.27
CA PHE A 92 15.36 7.73 -2.41
C PHE A 92 14.71 6.99 -1.24
N ASN A 93 14.33 7.74 -0.20
CA ASN A 93 13.59 7.18 0.93
C ASN A 93 12.12 7.08 0.57
N LEU A 94 11.57 5.87 0.69
CA LEU A 94 10.17 5.59 0.42
C LEU A 94 9.56 4.91 1.66
N ARG A 95 8.60 5.58 2.28
CA ARG A 95 7.80 5.02 3.39
C ARG A 95 6.47 4.55 2.84
N PHE A 96 6.05 3.38 3.26
CA PHE A 96 4.78 2.76 2.89
C PHE A 96 4.28 1.89 4.04
N HIS A 97 3.01 1.56 3.99
CA HIS A 97 2.32 0.76 4.99
C HIS A 97 1.78 -0.54 4.40
N PRO A 98 1.53 -1.56 5.22
CA PRO A 98 0.83 -2.76 4.78
C PRO A 98 -0.49 -2.42 4.07
N GLY A 99 -0.61 -2.79 2.80
CA GLY A 99 -1.76 -2.48 1.95
C GLY A 99 -1.54 -1.39 0.91
N ASP A 100 -0.40 -0.71 0.95
CA ASP A 100 -0.03 0.21 -0.12
C ASP A 100 0.32 -0.53 -1.42
N ALA A 101 0.14 0.16 -2.55
CA ALA A 101 0.59 -0.28 -3.86
C ALA A 101 1.54 0.74 -4.48
N ILE A 102 2.50 0.29 -5.27
CA ILE A 102 3.31 1.17 -6.11
C ILE A 102 2.69 1.31 -7.50
N LEU A 103 2.76 2.53 -8.05
CA LEU A 103 2.38 2.82 -9.42
C LEU A 103 3.62 2.80 -10.32
N LEU A 104 3.68 1.83 -11.23
CA LEU A 104 4.77 1.67 -12.20
C LEU A 104 4.33 2.06 -13.60
N GLY A 105 5.20 2.76 -14.33
CA GLY A 105 5.12 2.94 -15.78
C GLY A 105 5.90 1.87 -16.51
N LEU A 106 5.21 1.10 -17.35
CA LEU A 106 5.74 -0.04 -18.08
C LEU A 106 5.78 0.26 -19.58
N PRO A 107 6.95 0.17 -20.25
CA PRO A 107 7.08 0.40 -21.68
C PRO A 107 6.62 -0.84 -22.46
N VAL A 108 5.30 -1.03 -22.55
CA VAL A 108 4.72 -2.12 -23.34
C VAL A 108 4.82 -1.85 -24.85
N ALA A 109 4.52 -2.87 -25.66
CA ALA A 109 4.62 -2.81 -27.12
C ALA A 109 3.87 -1.60 -27.73
N GLU A 110 4.34 -1.14 -28.89
CA GLU A 110 3.91 0.08 -29.60
C GLU A 110 4.38 1.41 -28.99
N GLY A 111 5.37 1.39 -28.09
CA GLY A 111 6.01 2.60 -27.56
C GLY A 111 5.11 3.42 -26.62
N ARG A 112 3.99 2.83 -26.19
CA ARG A 112 3.07 3.45 -25.22
C ARG A 112 3.39 2.95 -23.83
N GLU A 113 3.57 3.88 -22.91
CA GLU A 113 3.70 3.56 -21.50
C GLU A 113 2.32 3.21 -20.92
N VAL A 114 2.26 2.11 -20.17
CA VAL A 114 1.07 1.72 -19.41
C VAL A 114 1.40 1.83 -17.93
N LYS A 115 0.59 2.61 -17.21
CA LYS A 115 0.68 2.72 -15.75
C LYS A 115 -0.11 1.58 -15.09
N ARG A 116 0.48 0.93 -14.08
CA ARG A 116 -0.12 -0.18 -13.34
C ARG A 116 0.24 -0.12 -11.86
N HIS A 117 -0.74 -0.39 -11.01
CA HIS A 117 -0.57 -0.63 -9.61
C HIS A 117 -0.13 -2.07 -9.35
N TYR A 118 0.84 -2.22 -8.44
CA TYR A 118 1.25 -3.49 -7.87
C TYR A 118 1.28 -3.38 -6.36
N THR A 119 0.55 -4.26 -5.67
CA THR A 119 0.57 -4.36 -4.22
C THR A 119 1.98 -4.55 -3.71
N ILE A 120 2.35 -3.75 -2.70
CA ILE A 120 3.62 -3.91 -2.00
C ILE A 120 3.55 -5.19 -1.17
N ALA A 121 4.52 -6.08 -1.41
CA ALA A 121 4.67 -7.40 -0.81
C ALA A 121 5.78 -7.45 0.25
N SER A 122 6.10 -6.29 0.83
CA SER A 122 7.12 -6.13 1.87
C SER A 122 6.65 -5.12 2.91
N LEU A 123 7.36 -5.03 4.03
CA LEU A 123 7.12 -4.02 5.05
C LEU A 123 8.20 -2.95 4.98
N SER A 124 7.82 -1.69 5.20
CA SER A 124 8.78 -0.59 5.19
C SER A 124 9.76 -0.74 6.35
N VAL A 125 11.05 -0.71 6.04
CA VAL A 125 12.14 -0.78 7.01
C VAL A 125 13.01 0.46 6.84
N GLU A 126 13.21 1.21 7.93
CA GLU A 126 14.02 2.41 7.90
C GLU A 126 15.45 2.11 7.41
N GLY A 127 15.96 2.97 6.52
CA GLY A 127 17.29 2.80 5.92
C GLY A 127 17.35 1.79 4.77
N THR A 128 16.23 1.17 4.39
CA THR A 128 16.14 0.37 3.17
C THR A 128 15.64 1.19 1.99
N ASN A 129 16.15 0.88 0.81
CA ASN A 129 15.82 1.54 -0.46
C ASN A 129 15.22 0.54 -1.46
N THR A 130 14.49 -0.44 -0.91
CA THR A 130 13.91 -1.53 -1.66
C THR A 130 12.44 -1.67 -1.34
N VAL A 131 11.68 -2.10 -2.34
CA VAL A 131 10.31 -2.55 -2.17
C VAL A 131 10.12 -3.85 -2.93
N ASP A 132 9.45 -4.81 -2.31
CA ASP A 132 9.03 -6.02 -3.00
C ASP A 132 7.59 -5.87 -3.49
N ILE A 133 7.33 -6.42 -4.67
CA ILE A 133 5.99 -6.57 -5.23
C ILE A 133 5.77 -8.01 -5.68
N VAL A 134 4.51 -8.44 -5.68
CA VAL A 134 4.11 -9.66 -6.36
C VAL A 134 3.40 -9.30 -7.66
N VAL A 135 3.83 -9.93 -8.75
CA VAL A 135 3.30 -9.72 -10.09
C VAL A 135 2.77 -11.05 -10.61
N ASP A 136 1.47 -11.11 -10.89
CA ASP A 136 0.84 -12.24 -11.58
C ASP A 136 0.75 -11.95 -13.09
N ASP A 137 1.12 -12.92 -13.91
CA ASP A 137 1.25 -12.79 -15.36
C ASP A 137 -0.10 -12.98 -16.07
N VAL A 138 -0.94 -11.95 -15.99
CA VAL A 138 -2.33 -11.99 -16.46
C VAL A 138 -2.65 -10.96 -17.57
N SER A 139 -1.67 -10.17 -17.99
CA SER A 139 -1.83 -9.07 -18.95
C SER A 139 -0.53 -8.81 -19.72
N ALA A 140 -0.60 -8.13 -20.86
CA ALA A 140 0.61 -7.75 -21.61
C ALA A 140 1.60 -6.91 -20.78
N SER A 141 1.09 -6.04 -19.89
CA SER A 141 1.91 -5.23 -18.98
C SER A 141 2.61 -6.07 -17.91
N SER A 142 1.88 -6.98 -17.25
CA SER A 142 2.48 -7.87 -16.25
C SER A 142 3.45 -8.85 -16.90
N HIS A 143 3.13 -9.35 -18.11
CA HIS A 143 4.00 -10.21 -18.90
C HIS A 143 5.33 -9.54 -19.23
N TRP A 144 5.27 -8.29 -19.71
CA TRP A 144 6.46 -7.49 -19.93
C TRP A 144 7.28 -7.39 -18.63
N LEU A 145 6.64 -7.10 -17.50
CA LEU A 145 7.35 -6.90 -16.23
C LEU A 145 8.01 -8.19 -15.72
N VAL A 146 7.32 -9.33 -15.72
CA VAL A 146 7.88 -10.60 -15.21
C VAL A 146 8.96 -11.20 -16.12
N THR A 147 9.02 -10.78 -17.39
CA THR A 147 10.03 -11.25 -18.35
C THR A 147 11.33 -10.43 -18.34
N GLN A 148 11.36 -9.30 -17.61
CA GLN A 148 12.55 -8.45 -17.54
C GLN A 148 13.71 -9.14 -16.80
N ALA A 149 14.93 -8.84 -17.25
CA ALA A 149 16.15 -9.26 -16.58
C ALA A 149 16.43 -8.40 -15.33
N ILE A 150 17.16 -8.98 -14.38
CA ILE A 150 17.75 -8.21 -13.27
C ILE A 150 18.62 -7.09 -13.85
N GLY A 151 18.49 -5.89 -13.30
CA GLY A 151 19.13 -4.67 -13.79
C GLY A 151 18.23 -3.82 -14.72
N ALA A 152 17.09 -4.34 -15.17
CA ALA A 152 16.12 -3.53 -15.91
C ALA A 152 15.52 -2.43 -15.03
N THR A 153 15.32 -1.24 -15.62
CA THR A 153 14.74 -0.09 -14.93
C THR A 153 13.29 0.12 -15.36
N VAL A 154 12.44 0.41 -14.38
CA VAL A 154 11.05 0.84 -14.55
C VAL A 154 10.86 2.25 -13.99
N LYS A 155 9.83 2.94 -14.46
CA LYS A 155 9.43 4.23 -13.90
C LYS A 155 8.55 4.00 -12.68
N LEU A 156 8.97 4.46 -11.51
CA LEU A 156 8.18 4.48 -10.29
C LEU A 156 7.58 5.87 -10.15
N TYR A 157 6.25 5.97 -10.21
CA TYR A 157 5.54 7.24 -10.10
C TYR A 157 5.28 7.61 -8.65
N TRP A 158 4.53 6.78 -7.92
CA TRP A 158 4.14 7.06 -6.55
C TRP A 158 3.67 5.80 -5.81
N ILE A 159 3.33 5.97 -4.53
CA ILE A 159 2.55 5.00 -3.75
C ILE A 159 1.09 5.43 -3.75
N GLU A 160 0.19 4.55 -4.16
CA GLU A 160 -1.24 4.74 -3.93
C GLU A 160 -1.73 3.83 -2.81
N SER A 161 -2.68 4.36 -2.04
CA SER A 161 -3.35 3.65 -0.96
C SER A 161 -4.85 3.61 -1.27
N ASN A 162 -5.42 2.42 -1.21
CA ASN A 162 -6.87 2.23 -1.21
C ASN A 162 -7.32 1.82 0.21
N VAL A 163 -6.78 0.71 0.69
CA VAL A 163 -6.91 0.24 2.07
C VAL A 163 -5.52 -0.12 2.59
N ARG A 164 -5.14 0.43 3.74
CA ARG A 164 -3.86 0.17 4.41
C ARG A 164 -3.99 0.17 5.92
N PHE A 165 -3.02 -0.43 6.61
CA PHE A 165 -2.89 -0.38 8.07
C PHE A 165 -1.76 0.54 8.50
N GLU A 166 -2.13 1.60 9.23
CA GLU A 166 -1.21 2.54 9.86
C GLU A 166 -0.56 1.89 11.09
N ILE A 167 0.41 1.00 10.87
CA ILE A 167 1.11 0.29 11.95
C ILE A 167 1.90 1.22 12.90
N ASP A 168 2.11 2.47 12.51
CA ASP A 168 2.69 3.50 13.39
C ASP A 168 1.67 4.12 14.36
N SER A 169 0.38 3.85 14.16
CA SER A 169 -0.73 4.26 15.04
C SER A 169 -1.70 3.08 15.21
N PRO A 170 -1.28 1.98 15.87
CA PRO A 170 -2.05 0.74 15.96
C PRO A 170 -3.46 0.91 16.54
N GLU A 171 -3.70 1.93 17.35
CA GLU A 171 -4.99 2.29 17.92
C GLU A 171 -6.04 2.70 16.87
N SER A 172 -5.60 3.08 15.67
CA SER A 172 -6.47 3.39 14.54
C SER A 172 -6.93 2.16 13.76
N ILE A 173 -6.28 1.00 13.98
CA ILE A 173 -6.56 -0.25 13.26
C ILE A 173 -7.75 -0.96 13.93
N PRO A 174 -8.73 -1.48 13.17
CA PRO A 174 -9.83 -2.24 13.74
C PRO A 174 -9.36 -3.43 14.59
N SER A 175 -9.97 -3.62 15.77
CA SER A 175 -9.57 -4.67 16.72
C SER A 175 -10.03 -6.08 16.32
N SER A 176 -10.91 -6.21 15.32
CA SER A 176 -11.34 -7.52 14.81
C SER A 176 -11.37 -7.46 13.29
N VAL A 177 -10.40 -8.14 12.68
CA VAL A 177 -10.15 -8.07 11.23
C VAL A 177 -10.44 -9.42 10.60
N VAL A 178 -11.17 -9.41 9.48
CA VAL A 178 -11.41 -10.60 8.67
C VAL A 178 -10.91 -10.33 7.25
N PHE A 179 -9.86 -11.03 6.84
CA PHE A 179 -9.31 -10.98 5.49
C PHE A 179 -9.90 -12.11 4.65
N VAL A 180 -10.48 -11.82 3.49
CA VAL A 180 -10.99 -12.84 2.56
C VAL A 180 -10.47 -12.57 1.16
N SER A 181 -9.69 -13.50 0.62
CA SER A 181 -9.00 -13.30 -0.65
C SER A 181 -9.21 -14.42 -1.64
N HIS A 182 -9.11 -14.11 -2.93
CA HIS A 182 -9.03 -15.11 -4.00
C HIS A 182 -7.68 -15.11 -4.71
N GLY A 183 -7.00 -16.26 -4.76
CA GLY A 183 -5.72 -16.43 -5.48
C GLY A 183 -4.67 -15.41 -5.04
N VAL A 184 -4.04 -14.71 -6.01
CA VAL A 184 -3.03 -13.67 -5.75
C VAL A 184 -3.55 -12.51 -4.89
N GLY A 185 -4.88 -12.33 -4.78
CA GLY A 185 -5.48 -11.36 -3.87
C GLY A 185 -5.14 -11.57 -2.39
N CYS A 186 -4.51 -12.69 -2.01
CA CYS A 186 -4.03 -12.94 -0.66
C CYS A 186 -2.81 -12.08 -0.28
N VAL A 187 -2.02 -11.61 -1.26
CA VAL A 187 -0.78 -10.85 -1.04
C VAL A 187 -0.96 -9.64 -0.10
N PRO A 188 -1.90 -8.69 -0.34
CA PRO A 188 -2.07 -7.56 0.57
C PRO A 188 -2.39 -7.99 2.00
N PHE A 189 -3.20 -9.03 2.18
CA PHE A 189 -3.63 -9.48 3.50
C PHE A 189 -2.56 -10.27 4.25
N LEU A 190 -1.68 -10.97 3.54
CA LEU A 190 -0.48 -11.56 4.14
C LEU A 190 0.45 -10.47 4.69
N VAL A 191 0.64 -9.37 3.95
CA VAL A 191 1.47 -8.24 4.39
C VAL A 191 0.80 -7.47 5.54
N MET A 192 -0.52 -7.23 5.47
CA MET A 192 -1.28 -6.61 6.56
C MET A 192 -1.25 -7.45 7.83
N LEU A 193 -1.41 -8.78 7.72
CA LEU A 193 -1.30 -9.70 8.84
C LEU A 193 0.11 -9.67 9.46
N GLU A 194 1.16 -9.66 8.64
CA GLU A 194 2.52 -9.50 9.15
C GLU A 194 2.71 -8.13 9.83
N GLY A 195 2.11 -7.07 9.27
CA GLY A 195 2.06 -5.74 9.87
C GLY A 195 1.47 -5.76 11.28
N LEU A 196 0.29 -6.35 11.45
CA LEU A 196 -0.35 -6.55 12.76
C LEU A 196 0.56 -7.34 13.71
N TYR A 197 1.15 -8.43 13.23
CA TYR A 197 2.05 -9.26 14.02
C TYR A 197 3.27 -8.48 14.53
N ARG A 198 3.82 -7.55 13.74
CA ARG A 198 4.96 -6.72 14.17
C ARG A 198 4.60 -5.73 15.27
N VAL A 199 3.34 -5.31 15.35
CA VAL A 199 2.84 -4.37 16.37
C VAL A 199 1.99 -5.05 17.44
N ARG A 200 2.01 -6.39 17.53
CA ARG A 200 1.17 -7.18 18.46
C ARG A 200 1.32 -6.82 19.95
N GLU A 201 2.43 -6.19 20.34
CA GLU A 201 2.64 -5.75 21.73
C GLU A 201 1.77 -4.52 22.09
N THR A 202 1.31 -3.78 21.08
CA THR A 202 0.47 -2.57 21.22
C THR A 202 -0.88 -2.69 20.50
N PHE A 203 -1.04 -3.64 19.59
CA PHE A 203 -2.30 -3.96 18.93
C PHE A 203 -3.07 -5.03 19.73
N TYR A 204 -4.19 -4.62 20.35
CA TYR A 204 -5.07 -5.50 21.12
C TYR A 204 -6.28 -5.95 20.30
N GLY A 205 -6.02 -6.76 19.26
CA GLY A 205 -7.06 -7.27 18.38
C GLY A 205 -6.76 -8.65 17.82
N SER A 206 -7.64 -9.13 16.96
CA SER A 206 -7.54 -10.44 16.32
C SER A 206 -7.69 -10.36 14.80
N ALA A 207 -7.02 -11.25 14.07
CA ALA A 207 -7.12 -11.33 12.62
C ALA A 207 -7.45 -12.76 12.13
N VAL A 208 -8.52 -12.91 11.37
CA VAL A 208 -8.88 -14.17 10.70
C VAL A 208 -8.65 -14.00 9.21
N THR A 209 -7.88 -14.90 8.59
CA THR A 209 -7.62 -14.89 7.15
C THR A 209 -8.26 -16.10 6.49
N LEU A 210 -9.05 -15.89 5.44
CA LEU A 210 -9.57 -16.93 4.56
C LEU A 210 -8.98 -16.75 3.16
N GLN A 211 -8.15 -17.71 2.76
CA GLN A 211 -7.60 -17.79 1.41
C GLN A 211 -8.47 -18.73 0.57
N VAL A 212 -9.00 -18.21 -0.53
CA VAL A 212 -9.84 -18.95 -1.46
C VAL A 212 -9.10 -19.18 -2.76
N ALA A 213 -9.02 -20.43 -3.20
CA ALA A 213 -8.45 -20.82 -4.49
C ALA A 213 -8.93 -22.22 -4.86
N PRO A 214 -8.80 -22.66 -6.12
CA PRO A 214 -9.17 -24.03 -6.51
C PRO A 214 -8.44 -25.10 -5.68
N ASN A 215 -7.15 -24.90 -5.39
CA ASN A 215 -6.35 -25.79 -4.55
C ASN A 215 -5.58 -25.00 -3.47
N GLN A 216 -5.39 -25.61 -2.30
CA GLN A 216 -4.59 -25.05 -1.20
C GLN A 216 -3.17 -24.68 -1.65
N ALA A 217 -2.55 -25.53 -2.45
CA ALA A 217 -1.20 -25.32 -2.97
C ALA A 217 -1.06 -24.02 -3.77
N ASP A 218 -2.16 -23.51 -4.35
CA ASP A 218 -2.17 -22.27 -5.13
C ASP A 218 -1.96 -21.03 -4.24
N VAL A 219 -2.25 -21.11 -2.93
CA VAL A 219 -2.10 -20.01 -1.95
C VAL A 219 -0.96 -20.22 -0.95
N ASP A 220 -0.57 -21.48 -0.69
CA ASP A 220 0.57 -21.80 0.18
C ASP A 220 1.89 -21.20 -0.32
N ALA A 221 2.08 -21.20 -1.65
CA ALA A 221 3.24 -20.62 -2.29
C ALA A 221 3.37 -19.12 -2.00
N TYR A 222 2.26 -18.37 -2.05
CA TYR A 222 2.25 -16.95 -1.71
C TYR A 222 2.51 -16.71 -0.22
N THR A 223 1.93 -17.53 0.67
CA THR A 223 2.17 -17.41 2.11
C THR A 223 3.66 -17.53 2.42
N SER A 224 4.35 -18.51 1.82
CA SER A 224 5.79 -18.68 2.01
C SER A 224 6.61 -17.60 1.30
N ALA A 225 6.16 -17.11 0.14
CA ALA A 225 6.90 -16.15 -0.65
C ALA A 225 6.73 -14.69 -0.19
N VAL A 226 5.66 -14.34 0.53
CA VAL A 226 5.37 -12.96 0.93
C VAL A 226 5.84 -12.67 2.35
N THR A 227 5.69 -13.61 3.29
CA THR A 227 6.09 -13.37 4.68
C THR A 227 7.62 -13.24 4.79
N SER A 228 8.07 -12.31 5.63
CA SER A 228 9.52 -12.05 5.77
C SER A 228 10.31 -13.24 6.34
N THR A 229 9.64 -14.14 7.07
CA THR A 229 10.25 -15.35 7.65
C THR A 229 10.25 -16.55 6.70
N GLY A 230 9.59 -16.44 5.54
CA GLY A 230 9.37 -17.55 4.62
C GLY A 230 8.41 -18.61 5.15
N LYS A 231 7.66 -18.30 6.22
CA LYS A 231 6.75 -19.21 6.92
C LYS A 231 5.44 -18.49 7.25
N PRO A 232 4.32 -19.22 7.44
CA PRO A 232 3.10 -18.64 7.98
C PRO A 232 3.35 -17.88 9.29
N ILE A 233 2.60 -16.79 9.51
CA ILE A 233 2.67 -16.03 10.75
C ILE A 233 2.00 -16.82 11.86
N GLU A 234 2.78 -17.20 12.88
CA GLU A 234 2.28 -17.85 14.10
C GLU A 234 2.02 -16.80 15.18
N TRP A 235 0.74 -16.50 15.42
CA TRP A 235 0.30 -15.54 16.43
C TRP A 235 -1.01 -16.01 17.05
N GLU A 236 -1.08 -16.05 18.37
CA GLU A 236 -2.24 -16.60 19.11
C GLU A 236 -3.57 -15.89 18.83
N SER A 237 -3.52 -14.61 18.44
CA SER A 237 -4.71 -13.83 18.08
C SER A 237 -4.96 -13.80 16.57
N SER A 238 -4.28 -14.63 15.79
CA SER A 238 -4.60 -14.82 14.36
C SER A 238 -4.78 -16.27 13.95
N SER A 239 -5.47 -16.45 12.83
CA SER A 239 -5.58 -17.75 12.17
C SER A 239 -5.67 -17.57 10.65
N ILE A 240 -5.09 -18.51 9.91
CA ILE A 240 -5.16 -18.58 8.45
C ILE A 240 -5.88 -19.86 8.08
N HIS A 241 -6.93 -19.72 7.27
CA HIS A 241 -7.80 -20.78 6.81
C HIS A 241 -7.83 -20.79 5.29
N TYR A 242 -8.21 -21.94 4.75
CA TYR A 242 -8.45 -22.12 3.33
C TYR A 242 -9.83 -22.71 3.08
N ALA A 243 -10.41 -22.34 1.95
CA ALA A 243 -11.55 -23.03 1.39
C ALA A 243 -11.52 -22.92 -0.15
N PRO A 244 -12.06 -23.91 -0.88
CA PRO A 244 -12.18 -23.81 -2.33
C PRO A 244 -13.18 -22.73 -2.77
N THR A 245 -14.13 -22.38 -1.89
CA THR A 245 -15.14 -21.34 -2.11
C THR A 245 -15.44 -20.63 -0.79
N VAL A 246 -15.89 -19.38 -0.86
CA VAL A 246 -16.39 -18.64 0.30
C VAL A 246 -17.86 -18.98 0.56
N SER A 247 -18.25 -19.11 1.83
CA SER A 247 -19.64 -19.30 2.24
C SER A 247 -19.91 -18.67 3.59
N ALA A 248 -21.17 -18.33 3.87
CA ALA A 248 -21.58 -17.77 5.16
C ALA A 248 -21.29 -18.73 6.31
N ASP A 249 -21.53 -20.03 6.11
CA ASP A 249 -21.24 -21.06 7.13
C ASP A 249 -19.75 -21.15 7.42
N LYS A 250 -18.89 -21.06 6.38
CA LYS A 250 -17.44 -21.07 6.60
C LYS A 250 -16.99 -19.83 7.37
N LEU A 251 -17.55 -18.66 7.07
CA LEU A 251 -17.23 -17.43 7.80
C LEU A 251 -17.66 -17.52 9.28
N LYS A 252 -18.86 -18.06 9.57
CA LYS A 252 -19.31 -18.27 10.97
C LYS A 252 -18.42 -19.25 11.73
N ASP A 253 -17.95 -20.29 11.07
CA ASP A 253 -17.07 -21.31 11.64
C ASP A 253 -15.72 -20.72 12.09
N ILE A 254 -15.12 -19.85 11.26
CA ILE A 254 -13.77 -19.34 11.50
C ILE A 254 -13.71 -18.00 12.23
N ALA A 255 -14.81 -17.23 12.22
CA ALA A 255 -14.88 -15.88 12.79
C ALA A 255 -16.12 -15.73 13.69
N PRO A 256 -15.99 -15.97 15.01
CA PRO A 256 -17.15 -16.01 15.91
C PRO A 256 -17.79 -14.64 16.23
N ASN A 257 -17.17 -13.52 15.81
CA ASN A 257 -17.59 -12.14 16.17
C ASN A 257 -17.84 -11.22 14.96
N LEU A 258 -18.33 -11.76 13.83
CA LEU A 258 -18.47 -11.03 12.56
C LEU A 258 -19.25 -9.72 12.64
N ALA A 259 -20.23 -9.60 13.55
CA ALA A 259 -20.99 -8.37 13.77
C ALA A 259 -20.13 -7.16 14.19
N HIS A 260 -18.96 -7.43 14.76
CA HIS A 260 -17.98 -6.43 15.21
C HIS A 260 -16.66 -6.50 14.44
N SER A 261 -16.59 -7.31 13.38
CA SER A 261 -15.40 -7.44 12.55
C SER A 261 -15.48 -6.52 11.33
N ASP A 262 -14.32 -6.06 10.90
CA ASP A 262 -14.12 -5.36 9.64
C ASP A 262 -13.65 -6.39 8.59
N LEU A 263 -14.46 -6.56 7.55
CA LEU A 263 -14.14 -7.42 6.41
C LEU A 263 -13.27 -6.64 5.43
N TYR A 264 -12.17 -7.26 5.04
CA TYR A 264 -11.31 -6.83 3.96
C TYR A 264 -11.31 -7.90 2.87
N VAL A 265 -11.73 -7.53 1.67
CA VAL A 265 -11.90 -8.49 0.56
C VAL A 265 -11.08 -8.11 -0.67
N CYS A 266 -10.40 -9.08 -1.28
CA CYS A 266 -9.60 -8.88 -2.49
C CYS A 266 -9.75 -10.05 -3.47
N GLY A 267 -10.17 -9.77 -4.71
CA GLY A 267 -10.30 -10.78 -5.76
C GLY A 267 -11.08 -10.26 -6.97
N PRO A 268 -11.49 -11.15 -7.89
CA PRO A 268 -12.38 -10.80 -9.00
C PRO A 268 -13.73 -10.22 -8.52
N ALA A 269 -14.38 -9.42 -9.37
CA ALA A 269 -15.63 -8.74 -9.02
C ALA A 269 -16.73 -9.70 -8.52
N ASP A 270 -16.93 -10.84 -9.19
CA ASP A 270 -17.94 -11.83 -8.77
C ASP A 270 -17.61 -12.47 -7.42
N PHE A 271 -16.32 -12.67 -7.13
CA PHE A 271 -15.85 -13.17 -5.84
C PHE A 271 -16.09 -12.15 -4.73
N ILE A 272 -15.82 -10.87 -4.99
CA ILE A 272 -16.09 -9.78 -4.04
C ILE A 272 -17.59 -9.77 -3.72
N ALA A 273 -18.46 -9.71 -4.73
CA ALA A 273 -19.91 -9.71 -4.53
C ALA A 273 -20.39 -10.92 -3.71
N THR A 274 -19.91 -12.12 -4.05
CA THR A 274 -20.24 -13.35 -3.31
C THR A 274 -19.76 -13.30 -1.85
N THR A 275 -18.59 -12.73 -1.60
CA THR A 275 -18.02 -12.60 -0.25
C THR A 275 -18.80 -11.60 0.59
N GLU A 276 -19.21 -10.47 0.01
CA GLU A 276 -20.04 -9.47 0.68
C GLU A 276 -21.38 -10.06 1.12
N GLU A 277 -22.05 -10.77 0.23
CA GLU A 277 -23.30 -11.48 0.53
C GLU A 277 -23.10 -12.54 1.62
N ALA A 278 -22.05 -13.35 1.51
CA ALA A 278 -21.72 -14.36 2.50
C ALA A 278 -21.43 -13.77 3.89
N PHE A 279 -20.71 -12.64 3.95
CA PHE A 279 -20.38 -11.95 5.19
C PHE A 279 -21.62 -11.37 5.88
N VAL A 280 -22.50 -10.72 5.12
CA VAL A 280 -23.77 -10.20 5.65
C VAL A 280 -24.68 -11.35 6.12
N ALA A 281 -24.80 -12.42 5.33
CA ALA A 281 -25.54 -13.63 5.73
C ALA A 281 -24.91 -14.35 6.94
N ALA A 282 -23.63 -14.14 7.18
CA ALA A 282 -22.92 -14.64 8.34
C ALA A 282 -23.12 -13.78 9.61
N GLY A 283 -23.78 -12.63 9.50
CA GLY A 283 -24.06 -11.70 10.60
C GLY A 283 -23.13 -10.49 10.66
N GLY A 284 -22.26 -10.30 9.66
CA GLY A 284 -21.44 -9.11 9.50
C GLY A 284 -22.23 -7.88 9.05
N SER A 285 -21.70 -6.69 9.30
CA SER A 285 -22.31 -5.43 8.88
C SER A 285 -21.82 -4.97 7.51
N LYS A 286 -22.75 -4.53 6.64
CA LYS A 286 -22.40 -3.98 5.31
C LYS A 286 -21.51 -2.74 5.40
N ASP A 287 -21.64 -1.95 6.46
CA ASP A 287 -20.87 -0.71 6.67
C ASP A 287 -19.41 -0.97 7.10
N ARG A 288 -19.03 -2.24 7.29
CA ARG A 288 -17.70 -2.68 7.72
C ARG A 288 -17.01 -3.54 6.66
N ILE A 289 -17.37 -3.34 5.40
CA ILE A 289 -16.80 -4.03 4.26
C ILE A 289 -15.86 -3.08 3.53
N HIS A 290 -14.62 -3.51 3.37
CA HIS A 290 -13.55 -2.77 2.71
C HIS A 290 -13.04 -3.59 1.53
N VAL A 291 -13.29 -3.12 0.31
CA VAL A 291 -12.81 -3.78 -0.91
C VAL A 291 -11.43 -3.28 -1.24
N TYR A 292 -10.43 -4.16 -1.15
CA TYR A 292 -9.08 -3.86 -1.60
C TYR A 292 -9.03 -3.99 -3.13
N SER A 293 -8.88 -2.86 -3.82
CA SER A 293 -8.73 -2.84 -5.28
C SER A 293 -8.02 -1.59 -5.76
N PHE A 294 -7.36 -1.69 -6.92
CA PHE A 294 -6.80 -0.56 -7.64
C PHE A 294 -7.34 -0.55 -9.06
N ASP A 295 -7.89 0.58 -9.49
CA ASP A 295 -8.35 0.76 -10.86
C ASP A 295 -7.16 0.97 -11.80
N ASN A 296 -6.77 -0.11 -12.49
CA ASN A 296 -5.74 -0.07 -13.51
C ASN A 296 -6.25 0.36 -14.90
N ALA A 297 -7.57 0.55 -15.08
CA ALA A 297 -8.17 0.96 -16.34
C ALA A 297 -8.24 2.50 -16.50
N GLN A 298 -8.36 3.26 -15.40
CA GLN A 298 -8.58 4.72 -15.44
C GLN A 298 -7.34 5.60 -15.19
N LEU A 299 -6.12 5.03 -15.24
CA LEU A 299 -4.89 5.77 -14.91
C LEU A 299 -4.47 6.82 -15.96
N GLY A 300 -5.03 6.78 -17.17
CA GLY A 300 -4.73 7.75 -18.23
C GLY A 300 -5.49 9.08 -18.14
N ALA A 301 -6.48 9.20 -17.24
CA ALA A 301 -7.42 10.32 -17.21
C ALA A 301 -7.13 11.39 -16.13
N ARG A 302 -6.22 11.13 -15.19
CA ARG A 302 -5.83 12.11 -14.18
C ARG A 302 -4.87 13.13 -14.79
N LYS A 303 -5.42 14.16 -15.43
CA LYS A 303 -4.71 15.44 -15.59
C LYS A 303 -4.45 15.95 -14.18
N ILE A 304 -3.17 16.16 -13.86
CA ILE A 304 -2.78 16.95 -12.70
C ILE A 304 -3.21 18.38 -13.04
N GLU A 305 -4.29 18.86 -12.41
CA GLU A 305 -4.63 20.30 -12.38
C GLU A 305 -3.77 21.01 -11.33
#